data_AF-A0A0D2GZH2-F1
#
_entry.id   AF-A0A0D2GZH2-F1
#
_cell.length_a   1.000
_cell.length_b   1.000
_cell.length_c   1.000
_cell.angle_alpha   90.00
_cell.angle_beta   90.00
_cell.angle_gamma   90.00
#
_symmetry.space_group_name_H-M   'P 1'
#
loop_
_entity.id
_entity.type
_entity.pdbx_description
1 polymer ?
#
loop_
_entity_poly.entity_id
_entity_poly.type
_entity_poly.pdbx_seq_one_letter_code
_entity_poly.pdbx_strand_id
1 'polypeptide(L)'
;MAVSLMDKVILKNMRFDIPVGLDAWRRFRKPQPVSITIEAQPTSTLEPAASKDDVNLSMDYGKLYKRITAALKDADPEAFPTIYALIGLISNLVPNCGLLTINIALPKALLQARGGVLYQYQVDKSELDVDTSSLTVTVKQIACTCIIGVNPQERIYKQTLFIDISVPLVDPALGIGALEEHYTAALHDMVQTVVERVAGSAYHTIESLATAVAQIVTMNYGHTFAKIRIEKPSAIASIEAAAVEITRSKTFFENKDFWKVKLP
;
A
#
# COMPACT_ATOMS: atom_id res chain seq x y z
N MET A 1 -24.42 -13.63 22.65
CA MET A 1 -23.70 -12.37 22.88
C MET A 1 -23.29 -11.85 21.52
N ALA A 2 -23.73 -10.66 21.13
CA ALA A 2 -23.28 -10.06 19.88
C ALA A 2 -21.75 -9.88 19.98
N VAL A 3 -21.01 -10.43 19.02
CA VAL A 3 -19.57 -10.14 18.89
C VAL A 3 -19.49 -8.61 18.78
N SER A 4 -18.80 -7.96 19.74
CA SER A 4 -18.42 -6.56 19.58
C SER A 4 -17.68 -6.48 18.25
N LEU A 5 -18.30 -5.86 17.24
CA LEU A 5 -17.73 -5.69 15.90
C LEU A 5 -16.45 -4.83 15.90
N MET A 6 -15.93 -4.45 17.07
CA MET A 6 -14.85 -3.48 17.24
C MET A 6 -13.66 -3.99 18.05
N ASP A 7 -13.78 -5.12 18.75
CA ASP A 7 -12.68 -5.62 19.59
C ASP A 7 -11.56 -6.17 18.71
N LYS A 8 -10.32 -5.70 18.93
CA LYS A 8 -9.15 -6.17 18.17
C LYS A 8 -7.91 -6.25 19.02
N VAL A 9 -7.09 -7.26 18.73
CA VAL A 9 -5.72 -7.35 19.23
C VAL A 9 -4.78 -6.92 18.12
N ILE A 10 -3.83 -6.06 18.47
CA ILE A 10 -2.93 -5.43 17.51
C ILE A 10 -1.48 -5.75 17.86
N LEU A 11 -0.78 -6.41 16.95
CA LEU A 11 0.68 -6.53 16.96
C LEU A 11 1.26 -5.50 16.00
N LYS A 12 1.73 -4.37 16.53
CA LYS A 12 2.12 -3.20 15.74
C LYS A 12 3.61 -3.20 15.40
N ASN A 13 3.92 -2.95 14.13
CA ASN A 13 5.26 -2.67 13.61
C ASN A 13 6.34 -3.67 14.05
N MET A 14 6.05 -4.97 13.95
CA MET A 14 7.05 -6.03 14.09
C MET A 14 8.06 -5.91 12.95
N ARG A 15 9.35 -5.82 13.27
CA ARG A 15 10.42 -5.57 12.28
C ARG A 15 11.19 -6.84 12.00
N PHE A 16 11.45 -7.08 10.71
CA PHE A 16 12.19 -8.23 10.21
C PHE A 16 13.05 -7.81 9.02
N ASP A 17 14.09 -8.57 8.73
CA ASP A 17 14.78 -8.52 7.44
C ASP A 17 14.37 -9.75 6.65
N ILE A 18 13.53 -9.56 5.62
CA ILE A 18 12.89 -10.64 4.88
C ILE A 18 13.26 -10.52 3.39
N PRO A 19 13.65 -11.62 2.73
CA PRO A 19 13.92 -11.65 1.29
C PRO A 19 12.62 -11.70 0.46
N VAL A 20 11.70 -10.76 0.72
CA VAL A 20 10.40 -10.70 0.04
C VAL A 20 10.50 -9.96 -1.29
N GLY A 21 10.08 -10.60 -2.38
CA GLY A 21 10.03 -9.98 -3.71
C GLY A 21 11.38 -9.39 -4.18
N LEU A 22 11.31 -8.24 -4.84
CA LEU A 22 12.48 -7.48 -5.29
C LEU A 22 12.86 -6.41 -4.28
N ASP A 23 14.16 -6.19 -4.09
CA ASP A 23 14.68 -5.03 -3.35
C ASP A 23 14.69 -3.76 -4.22
N ALA A 24 15.08 -2.62 -3.63
CA ALA A 24 15.23 -1.34 -4.34
C ALA A 24 16.10 -1.39 -5.61
N TRP A 25 17.01 -2.37 -5.73
CA TRP A 25 17.91 -2.56 -6.86
C TRP A 25 17.40 -3.63 -7.83
N ARG A 26 16.14 -4.05 -7.71
CA ARG A 26 15.50 -5.11 -8.49
C ARG A 26 16.18 -6.48 -8.33
N ARG A 27 16.83 -6.73 -7.19
CA ARG A 27 17.47 -8.01 -6.90
C ARG A 27 16.50 -8.93 -6.15
N PHE A 28 16.47 -10.18 -6.57
CA PHE A 28 15.71 -11.24 -5.92
C PHE A 28 16.49 -11.85 -4.75
N ARG A 29 15.79 -12.43 -3.76
CA ARG A 29 16.37 -13.16 -2.61
C ARG A 29 17.25 -12.33 -1.67
N LYS A 30 17.15 -11.01 -1.73
CA LYS A 30 17.93 -10.12 -0.85
C LYS A 30 17.09 -9.71 0.36
N PRO A 31 17.54 -9.99 1.59
CA PRO A 31 16.86 -9.50 2.78
C PRO A 31 16.71 -7.98 2.73
N GLN A 32 15.49 -7.51 2.95
CA GLN A 32 15.18 -6.09 3.06
C GLN A 32 14.35 -5.84 4.33
N PRO A 33 14.43 -4.63 4.91
CA PRO A 33 13.67 -4.31 6.10
C PRO A 33 12.17 -4.34 5.78
N VAL A 34 11.42 -5.07 6.61
CA VAL A 34 9.97 -5.21 6.56
C VAL A 34 9.38 -4.86 7.92
N SER A 35 8.30 -4.08 7.94
CA SER A 35 7.53 -3.82 9.15
C SER A 35 6.11 -4.35 8.97
N ILE A 36 5.69 -5.22 9.89
CA ILE A 36 4.40 -5.90 9.82
C ILE A 36 3.53 -5.47 11.00
N THR A 37 2.33 -4.98 10.70
CA THR A 37 1.29 -4.76 11.69
C THR A 37 0.14 -5.73 11.41
N ILE A 38 -0.31 -6.44 12.45
CA ILE A 38 -1.46 -7.33 12.38
C ILE A 38 -2.53 -6.81 13.32
N GLU A 39 -3.75 -6.72 12.83
CA GLU A 39 -4.95 -6.47 13.63
C GLU A 39 -5.87 -7.67 13.45
N ALA A 40 -6.14 -8.38 14.55
CA ALA A 40 -6.98 -9.56 14.53
C ALA A 40 -8.16 -9.35 15.48
N GLN A 41 -9.37 -9.43 14.93
CA GLN A 41 -10.60 -9.45 15.70
C GLN A 41 -10.85 -10.87 16.21
N PRO A 42 -10.91 -11.09 17.53
CA PRO A 42 -11.19 -12.41 18.07
C PRO A 42 -12.61 -12.87 17.72
N THR A 43 -12.83 -14.18 17.63
CA THR A 43 -14.17 -14.75 17.37
C THR A 43 -15.10 -14.67 18.59
N SER A 44 -14.55 -14.44 19.78
CA SER A 44 -15.26 -14.18 21.02
C SER A 44 -14.99 -12.76 21.53
N THR A 45 -15.93 -12.17 22.27
CA THR A 45 -15.73 -10.85 22.88
C THR A 45 -14.56 -10.86 23.87
N LEU A 46 -13.89 -9.72 24.08
CA LEU A 46 -12.86 -9.58 25.12
C LEU A 46 -13.47 -9.33 26.51
N GLU A 47 -14.79 -9.17 26.59
CA GLU A 47 -15.55 -8.92 27.82
C GLU A 47 -15.32 -9.97 28.94
N PRO A 48 -15.22 -11.28 28.66
CA PRO A 48 -14.92 -12.26 29.71
C PRO A 48 -13.55 -12.05 30.34
N ALA A 49 -12.54 -11.69 29.54
CA ALA A 49 -11.21 -11.36 30.05
C ALA A 49 -11.24 -10.10 30.92
N ALA A 50 -11.98 -9.07 30.50
CA ALA A 50 -12.11 -7.81 31.23
C ALA A 50 -12.89 -7.98 32.56
N SER A 51 -13.99 -8.75 32.53
CA SER A 51 -14.86 -8.94 33.70
C SER A 51 -14.25 -9.84 34.77
N LYS A 52 -13.43 -10.83 34.37
CA LYS A 52 -12.80 -11.78 35.29
C LYS A 52 -11.33 -11.48 35.59
N ASP A 53 -10.77 -10.47 34.94
CA ASP A 53 -9.34 -10.14 34.98
C ASP A 53 -8.45 -11.38 34.74
N ASP A 54 -8.80 -12.16 33.70
CA ASP A 54 -8.14 -13.43 33.37
C ASP A 54 -7.59 -13.42 31.94
N VAL A 55 -6.26 -13.44 31.83
CA VAL A 55 -5.54 -13.46 30.55
C VAL A 55 -5.85 -14.69 29.70
N ASN A 56 -6.25 -15.82 30.30
CA ASN A 56 -6.59 -17.04 29.56
C ASN A 56 -7.89 -16.90 28.76
N LEU A 57 -8.71 -15.91 29.10
CA LEU A 57 -9.93 -15.57 28.37
C LEU A 57 -9.68 -14.53 27.27
N SER A 58 -8.43 -14.09 27.10
CA SER A 58 -8.01 -13.17 26.05
C SER A 58 -7.35 -13.92 24.89
N MET A 59 -7.19 -13.25 23.76
CA MET A 59 -6.35 -13.75 22.68
C MET A 59 -4.87 -13.50 23.02
N ASP A 60 -4.10 -14.58 23.17
CA ASP A 60 -2.70 -14.54 23.59
C ASP A 60 -1.79 -13.97 22.50
N TYR A 61 -1.63 -12.64 22.51
CA TYR A 61 -0.77 -11.91 21.59
C TYR A 61 0.72 -12.27 21.75
N GLY A 62 1.14 -12.76 22.93
CA GLY A 62 2.51 -13.20 23.19
C GLY A 62 2.85 -14.50 22.44
N LYS A 63 1.95 -15.49 22.50
CA LYS A 63 2.07 -16.72 21.69
C LYS A 63 1.98 -16.41 20.20
N LEU A 64 1.07 -15.51 19.80
CA LEU A 64 0.96 -15.11 18.40
C LEU A 64 2.26 -14.45 17.90
N TYR A 65 2.79 -13.49 18.64
CA TYR A 65 4.06 -12.84 18.34
C TYR A 65 5.21 -13.84 18.22
N LYS A 66 5.32 -14.78 19.17
CA LYS A 66 6.36 -15.84 19.14
C LYS A 66 6.23 -16.73 17.92
N ARG A 67 5.01 -17.14 17.54
CA ARG A 67 4.75 -17.96 16.34
C ARG A 67 5.15 -17.23 15.06
N ILE A 68 4.74 -15.97 14.91
CA ILE A 68 5.11 -15.13 13.75
C ILE A 68 6.62 -14.94 13.70
N THR A 69 7.24 -14.59 14.82
CA THR A 69 8.68 -14.37 14.90
C THR A 69 9.45 -15.64 14.54
N ALA A 70 9.03 -16.80 15.03
CA ALA A 70 9.66 -18.08 14.69
C ALA A 70 9.52 -18.43 13.20
N ALA A 71 8.42 -18.04 12.56
CA ALA A 71 8.18 -18.32 11.15
C ALA A 71 8.90 -17.35 10.18
N LEU A 72 9.16 -16.11 10.62
CA LEU A 72 9.75 -15.06 9.77
C LEU A 72 11.22 -14.79 10.06
N LYS A 73 11.71 -15.13 11.25
CA LYS A 73 13.12 -14.98 11.61
C LYS A 73 13.94 -16.01 10.83
N ASP A 74 15.00 -15.53 10.18
CA ASP A 74 15.91 -16.35 9.38
C ASP A 74 15.20 -17.14 8.26
N ALA A 75 14.16 -16.53 7.67
CA ALA A 75 13.39 -17.15 6.60
C ALA A 75 14.26 -17.51 5.39
N ASP A 76 13.92 -18.64 4.76
CA ASP A 76 14.57 -19.11 3.54
C ASP A 76 14.52 -18.00 2.45
N PRO A 77 15.64 -17.69 1.78
CA PRO A 77 15.67 -16.78 0.64
C PRO A 77 14.62 -17.04 -0.45
N GLU A 78 14.15 -18.29 -0.62
CA GLU A 78 13.10 -18.67 -1.57
C GLU A 78 11.68 -18.61 -0.97
N ALA A 79 11.51 -18.39 0.34
CA ALA A 79 10.20 -18.54 0.99
C ALA A 79 9.15 -17.53 0.49
N PHE A 80 9.59 -16.34 0.10
CA PHE A 80 8.69 -15.22 -0.20
C PHE A 80 8.98 -14.59 -1.56
N PRO A 81 8.77 -15.34 -2.67
CA PRO A 81 8.96 -14.80 -4.01
C PRO A 81 8.06 -13.58 -4.27
N THR A 82 6.90 -13.53 -3.61
CA THR A 82 5.90 -12.47 -3.73
C THR A 82 5.35 -12.04 -2.37
N ILE A 83 4.69 -10.88 -2.34
CA ILE A 83 3.97 -10.43 -1.15
C ILE A 83 2.85 -11.40 -0.75
N TYR A 84 2.26 -12.11 -1.71
CA TYR A 84 1.17 -13.07 -1.47
C TYR A 84 1.62 -14.27 -0.66
N ALA A 85 2.84 -14.77 -0.91
CA ALA A 85 3.41 -15.85 -0.11
C ALA A 85 3.56 -15.43 1.36
N LEU A 86 4.03 -14.20 1.60
CA LEU A 86 4.16 -13.64 2.95
C LEU A 86 2.79 -13.44 3.62
N ILE A 87 1.81 -12.87 2.91
CA ILE A 87 0.44 -12.68 3.40
C ILE A 87 -0.20 -14.04 3.74
N GLY A 88 -0.07 -15.03 2.85
CA GLY A 88 -0.62 -16.37 3.05
C GLY A 88 -0.05 -17.06 4.29
N LEU A 89 1.27 -17.00 4.48
CA LEU A 89 1.90 -17.52 5.70
C LEU A 89 1.34 -16.84 6.96
N ILE A 90 1.30 -15.50 6.98
CA ILE A 90 0.84 -14.74 8.14
C ILE A 90 -0.64 -15.02 8.43
N SER A 91 -1.48 -15.07 7.40
CA SER A 91 -2.92 -15.39 7.54
C SER A 91 -3.13 -16.78 8.15
N ASN A 92 -2.34 -17.78 7.74
CA ASN A 92 -2.38 -19.13 8.29
C ASN A 92 -1.91 -19.21 9.76
N LEU A 93 -1.05 -18.28 10.18
CA LEU A 93 -0.63 -18.19 11.58
C LEU A 93 -1.72 -17.58 12.49
N VAL A 94 -2.73 -16.92 11.91
CA VAL A 94 -3.88 -16.34 12.62
C VAL A 94 -5.19 -17.00 12.15
N PRO A 95 -5.43 -18.29 12.49
CA PRO A 95 -6.62 -19.00 12.01
C PRO A 95 -7.91 -18.55 12.71
N ASN A 96 -7.85 -18.20 14.00
CA ASN A 96 -9.02 -18.00 14.85
C ASN A 96 -9.37 -16.52 15.02
N CYS A 97 -9.75 -15.86 13.93
CA CYS A 97 -10.18 -14.46 13.96
C CYS A 97 -11.38 -14.26 13.03
N GLY A 98 -12.30 -13.37 13.42
CA GLY A 98 -13.43 -12.98 12.56
C GLY A 98 -12.96 -12.08 11.43
N LEU A 99 -12.26 -11.00 11.75
CA LEU A 99 -11.62 -10.09 10.79
C LEU A 99 -10.12 -10.06 10.99
N LEU A 100 -9.36 -10.13 9.90
CA LEU A 100 -7.90 -10.02 9.92
C LEU A 100 -7.44 -8.92 8.98
N THR A 101 -6.68 -7.97 9.52
CA THR A 101 -5.97 -6.95 8.76
C THR A 101 -4.47 -7.16 8.91
N ILE A 102 -3.75 -7.22 7.79
CA ILE A 102 -2.29 -7.33 7.73
C ILE A 102 -1.76 -6.13 6.94
N ASN A 103 -0.97 -5.29 7.60
CA ASN A 103 -0.25 -4.19 6.98
C ASN A 103 1.24 -4.56 6.89
N ILE A 104 1.77 -4.69 5.67
CA ILE A 104 3.19 -4.99 5.41
C ILE A 104 3.83 -3.78 4.75
N ALA A 105 4.72 -3.10 5.47
CA ALA A 105 5.49 -1.98 4.97
C ALA A 105 6.92 -2.40 4.58
N LEU A 106 7.30 -2.08 3.36
CA LEU A 106 8.65 -2.22 2.79
C LEU A 106 9.26 -0.82 2.63
N PRO A 107 9.85 -0.22 3.70
CA PRO A 107 10.34 1.16 3.69
C PRO A 107 11.44 1.44 2.67
N LYS A 108 12.09 0.41 2.13
CA LYS A 108 13.23 0.52 1.20
C LYS A 108 13.03 -0.26 -0.10
N ALA A 109 11.80 -0.64 -0.45
CA ALA A 109 11.54 -1.41 -1.66
C ALA A 109 11.74 -0.61 -2.97
N LEU A 110 11.63 0.72 -2.93
CA LEU A 110 11.78 1.58 -4.11
C LEU A 110 12.67 2.78 -3.79
N LEU A 111 13.65 3.06 -4.65
CA LEU A 111 14.62 4.15 -4.44
C LEU A 111 13.96 5.54 -4.41
N GLN A 112 12.94 5.76 -5.23
CA GLN A 112 12.26 7.06 -5.36
C GLN A 112 11.18 7.28 -4.29
N ALA A 113 10.71 6.23 -3.60
CA ALA A 113 9.62 6.30 -2.64
C ALA A 113 10.15 6.43 -1.22
N ARG A 114 10.20 7.66 -0.68
CA ARG A 114 10.72 7.93 0.67
C ARG A 114 9.91 7.25 1.78
N GLY A 115 8.62 7.03 1.54
CA GLY A 115 7.72 6.33 2.46
C GLY A 115 7.66 4.82 2.22
N GLY A 116 8.36 4.32 1.21
CA GLY A 116 8.37 2.92 0.81
C GLY A 116 7.06 2.45 0.18
N VAL A 117 6.86 1.14 0.24
CA VAL A 117 5.65 0.45 -0.25
C VAL A 117 4.88 -0.12 0.92
N LEU A 118 3.58 0.10 0.97
CA LEU A 118 2.67 -0.46 1.96
C LEU A 118 1.68 -1.39 1.27
N TYR A 119 1.62 -2.64 1.69
CA TYR A 119 0.54 -3.56 1.35
C TYR A 119 -0.44 -3.64 2.52
N GLN A 120 -1.73 -3.49 2.22
CA GLN A 120 -2.80 -3.61 3.19
C GLN A 120 -3.74 -4.73 2.74
N TYR A 121 -3.67 -5.85 3.44
CA TYR A 121 -4.55 -6.99 3.24
C TYR A 121 -5.62 -7.00 4.32
N GLN A 122 -6.86 -7.26 3.94
CA GLN A 122 -7.96 -7.47 4.87
C GLN A 122 -8.77 -8.67 4.39
N VAL A 123 -9.08 -9.58 5.32
CA VAL A 123 -9.97 -10.72 5.07
C VAL A 123 -10.98 -10.84 6.19
N ASP A 124 -12.25 -10.90 5.80
CA ASP A 124 -13.34 -11.28 6.69
C ASP A 124 -13.54 -12.80 6.61
N LYS A 125 -13.37 -13.46 7.74
CA LYS A 125 -13.50 -14.92 7.97
C LYS A 125 -14.73 -15.24 8.84
N SER A 126 -15.58 -14.24 9.12
CA SER A 126 -16.72 -14.42 10.02
C SER A 126 -17.88 -15.17 9.36
N GLU A 127 -18.02 -15.08 8.03
CA GLU A 127 -18.99 -15.85 7.26
C GLU A 127 -18.35 -17.13 6.71
N LEU A 128 -18.96 -18.28 7.02
CA LEU A 128 -18.40 -19.61 6.79
C LEU A 128 -18.22 -20.01 5.31
N ASP A 129 -18.82 -19.28 4.36
CA ASP A 129 -18.92 -19.73 2.96
C ASP A 129 -18.15 -18.89 1.92
N VAL A 130 -17.76 -17.63 2.21
CA VAL A 130 -16.98 -16.82 1.27
C VAL A 130 -16.04 -15.86 2.00
N ASP A 131 -14.74 -16.18 2.00
CA ASP A 131 -13.69 -15.27 2.46
C ASP A 131 -13.66 -14.02 1.55
N THR A 132 -14.20 -12.92 2.06
CA THR A 132 -14.16 -11.64 1.35
C THR A 132 -12.83 -10.98 1.66
N SER A 133 -11.89 -11.06 0.71
CA SER A 133 -10.54 -10.52 0.86
C SER A 133 -10.29 -9.32 -0.06
N SER A 134 -9.52 -8.37 0.46
CA SER A 134 -9.03 -7.21 -0.28
C SER A 134 -7.53 -7.05 -0.08
N LEU A 135 -6.83 -6.62 -1.12
CA LEU A 135 -5.42 -6.25 -1.05
C LEU A 135 -5.22 -4.94 -1.79
N THR A 136 -4.70 -3.95 -1.08
CA THR A 136 -4.28 -2.66 -1.65
C THR A 136 -2.78 -2.51 -1.53
N VAL A 137 -2.13 -1.97 -2.56
CA VAL A 137 -0.75 -1.48 -2.48
C VAL A 137 -0.73 0.04 -2.56
N THR A 138 0.07 0.66 -1.70
CA THR A 138 0.33 2.10 -1.70
C THR A 138 1.83 2.35 -1.77
N VAL A 139 2.30 3.01 -2.82
CA VAL A 139 3.65 3.58 -2.86
C VAL A 139 3.59 4.98 -2.27
N LYS A 140 4.39 5.24 -1.24
CA LYS A 140 4.32 6.49 -0.47
C LYS A 140 5.50 7.41 -0.73
N GLN A 141 5.20 8.70 -0.83
CA GLN A 141 6.16 9.79 -0.87
C GLN A 141 7.20 9.60 -1.97
N ILE A 142 6.73 9.27 -3.17
CA ILE A 142 7.55 9.26 -4.38
C ILE A 142 8.03 10.70 -4.60
N ALA A 143 9.33 10.92 -4.47
CA ALA A 143 9.93 12.23 -4.64
C ALA A 143 10.13 12.54 -6.13
N CYS A 144 9.46 13.57 -6.61
CA CYS A 144 9.54 14.03 -8.00
C CYS A 144 9.87 15.52 -8.06
N THR A 145 10.50 15.98 -9.14
CA THR A 145 10.76 17.42 -9.36
C THR A 145 10.26 17.87 -10.72
N CYS A 146 9.40 18.88 -10.78
CA CYS A 146 8.89 19.42 -12.05
C CYS A 146 8.58 20.91 -11.95
N ILE A 147 8.26 21.54 -13.09
CA ILE A 147 7.75 22.91 -13.11
C ILE A 147 6.25 22.84 -12.75
N ILE A 148 5.84 23.48 -11.65
CA ILE A 148 4.48 23.35 -11.11
C ILE A 148 3.96 24.65 -10.52
N GLY A 149 2.87 25.17 -11.06
CA GLY A 149 2.22 26.39 -10.57
C GLY A 149 1.87 27.40 -11.65
N VAL A 150 1.19 28.46 -11.24
CA VAL A 150 0.71 29.54 -12.11
C VAL A 150 1.55 30.80 -12.01
N ASN A 151 2.21 31.02 -10.86
CA ASN A 151 2.96 32.25 -10.63
C ASN A 151 4.22 32.26 -11.50
N PRO A 152 4.63 33.42 -12.06
CA PRO A 152 5.79 33.51 -12.93
C PRO A 152 7.07 32.91 -12.33
N GLN A 153 7.28 33.09 -11.02
CA GLN A 153 8.44 32.51 -10.32
C GLN A 153 8.42 30.97 -10.30
N GLU A 154 7.23 30.37 -10.17
CA GLU A 154 7.04 28.91 -10.18
C GLU A 154 7.30 28.29 -11.57
N ARG A 155 7.30 29.12 -12.63
CA ARG A 155 7.55 28.70 -14.01
C ARG A 155 9.03 28.65 -14.38
N ILE A 156 9.91 29.12 -13.49
CA ILE A 156 11.36 29.19 -13.73
C ILE A 156 12.06 27.98 -13.11
N TYR A 157 11.75 27.67 -11.84
CA TYR A 157 12.46 26.66 -11.06
C TYR A 157 11.61 25.41 -10.85
N LYS A 158 12.26 24.23 -10.97
CA LYS A 158 11.62 22.97 -10.60
C LYS A 158 11.41 22.92 -9.10
N GLN A 159 10.24 22.46 -8.69
CA GLN A 159 9.88 22.29 -7.28
C GLN A 159 9.74 20.80 -6.98
N THR A 160 10.04 20.43 -5.73
CA THR A 160 9.88 19.05 -5.26
C THR A 160 8.43 18.80 -4.88
N LEU A 161 7.90 17.66 -5.31
CA LEU A 161 6.59 17.15 -4.98
C LEU A 161 6.74 15.76 -4.37
N PHE A 162 5.80 15.39 -3.51
CA PHE A 162 5.67 14.03 -2.99
C PHE A 162 4.35 13.42 -3.46
N ILE A 163 4.45 12.27 -4.11
CA ILE A 163 3.31 11.59 -4.72
C ILE A 163 3.09 10.26 -4.00
N ASP A 164 1.86 10.03 -3.52
CA ASP A 164 1.40 8.72 -3.10
C ASP A 164 0.52 8.11 -4.22
N ILE A 165 0.75 6.85 -4.54
CA ILE A 165 -0.05 6.07 -5.50
C ILE A 165 -0.62 4.87 -4.77
N SER A 166 -1.95 4.75 -4.74
CA SER A 166 -2.63 3.59 -4.15
C SER A 166 -3.55 2.92 -5.17
N VAL A 167 -3.43 1.60 -5.29
CA VAL A 167 -4.22 0.77 -6.22
C VAL A 167 -4.64 -0.53 -5.55
N PRO A 168 -5.87 -1.02 -5.79
CA PRO A 168 -6.24 -2.36 -5.40
C PRO A 168 -5.55 -3.39 -6.31
N LEU A 169 -5.08 -4.48 -5.70
CA LEU A 169 -4.55 -5.67 -6.37
C LEU A 169 -5.56 -6.83 -6.35
N VAL A 170 -6.30 -6.93 -5.25
CA VAL A 170 -7.46 -7.80 -5.11
C VAL A 170 -8.59 -6.93 -4.60
N ASP A 171 -9.70 -6.93 -5.34
CA ASP A 171 -10.92 -6.23 -4.96
C ASP A 171 -12.01 -7.30 -4.81
N PRO A 172 -12.68 -7.41 -3.65
CA PRO A 172 -13.70 -8.42 -3.45
C PRO A 172 -14.85 -8.34 -4.46
N ALA A 173 -15.11 -7.16 -5.04
CA ALA A 173 -16.12 -6.96 -6.06
C ALA A 173 -15.65 -7.32 -7.48
N LEU A 174 -14.34 -7.32 -7.75
CA LEU A 174 -13.76 -7.55 -9.09
C LEU A 174 -12.92 -8.83 -9.20
N GLY A 175 -12.64 -9.48 -8.08
CA GLY A 175 -11.79 -10.66 -7.98
C GLY A 175 -10.28 -10.35 -7.96
N ILE A 176 -9.51 -11.40 -8.23
CA ILE A 176 -8.04 -11.40 -8.26
C ILE A 176 -7.55 -10.66 -9.51
N GLY A 177 -6.89 -9.50 -9.36
CA GLY A 177 -6.12 -8.86 -10.42
C GLY A 177 -4.78 -9.55 -10.63
N ALA A 178 -4.28 -9.64 -11.87
CA ALA A 178 -3.11 -10.42 -12.32
C ALA A 178 -2.02 -10.59 -11.25
N LEU A 179 -1.99 -11.79 -10.67
CA LEU A 179 -1.51 -12.05 -9.32
C LEU A 179 -0.27 -12.94 -9.37
N GLU A 180 0.80 -12.45 -9.99
CA GLU A 180 2.02 -13.21 -10.22
C GLU A 180 3.29 -12.42 -9.86
N GLU A 181 4.42 -13.12 -9.77
CA GLU A 181 5.78 -12.59 -9.53
C GLU A 181 6.08 -11.28 -10.29
N HIS A 182 5.52 -11.16 -11.50
CA HIS A 182 5.64 -10.02 -12.40
C HIS A 182 5.17 -8.68 -11.82
N TYR A 183 4.25 -8.66 -10.83
CA TYR A 183 3.73 -7.38 -10.33
C TYR A 183 4.80 -6.55 -9.62
N THR A 184 5.75 -7.19 -8.93
CA THR A 184 6.85 -6.46 -8.28
C THR A 184 7.68 -5.70 -9.31
N ALA A 185 8.03 -6.34 -10.44
CA ALA A 185 8.73 -5.68 -11.53
C ALA A 185 7.89 -4.55 -12.15
N ALA A 186 6.61 -4.81 -12.41
CA ALA A 186 5.67 -3.81 -12.94
C ALA A 186 5.51 -2.59 -12.01
N LEU A 187 5.55 -2.77 -10.69
CA LEU A 187 5.51 -1.69 -9.70
C LEU A 187 6.75 -0.79 -9.80
N HIS A 188 7.95 -1.39 -9.94
CA HIS A 188 9.18 -0.64 -10.17
C HIS A 188 9.10 0.16 -11.49
N ASP A 189 8.64 -0.47 -12.57
CA ASP A 189 8.50 0.18 -13.88
C ASP A 189 7.48 1.31 -13.85
N MET A 190 6.35 1.12 -13.16
CA MET A 190 5.31 2.12 -12.99
C MET A 190 5.84 3.35 -12.27
N VAL A 191 6.54 3.16 -11.15
CA VAL A 191 7.09 4.26 -10.38
C VAL A 191 8.16 4.99 -11.17
N GLN A 192 9.02 4.27 -11.88
CA GLN A 192 10.01 4.88 -12.77
C GLN A 192 9.35 5.73 -13.87
N THR A 193 8.35 5.17 -14.56
CA THR A 193 7.61 5.87 -15.62
C THR A 193 6.92 7.13 -15.09
N VAL A 194 6.29 7.05 -13.91
CA VAL A 194 5.66 8.21 -13.27
C VAL A 194 6.72 9.28 -12.98
N VAL A 195 7.86 8.92 -12.38
CA VAL A 195 8.93 9.87 -12.05
C VAL A 195 9.45 10.58 -13.30
N GLU A 196 9.73 9.82 -14.37
CA GLU A 196 10.22 10.36 -15.64
C GLU A 196 9.19 11.30 -16.29
N ARG A 197 7.92 10.91 -16.33
CA ARG A 197 6.84 11.74 -16.90
C ARG A 197 6.59 13.00 -16.09
N VAL A 198 6.60 12.91 -14.76
CA VAL A 198 6.47 14.10 -13.89
C VAL A 198 7.66 15.02 -14.14
N ALA A 199 8.89 14.51 -14.17
CA ALA A 199 10.10 15.30 -14.32
C ALA A 199 10.19 16.08 -15.64
N GLY A 200 9.63 15.53 -16.71
CA GLY A 200 9.50 16.17 -18.03
C GLY A 200 8.30 17.09 -18.19
N SER A 201 7.43 17.21 -17.18
CA SER A 201 6.18 17.97 -17.26
C SER A 201 6.30 19.40 -16.70
N ALA A 202 5.33 20.25 -17.06
CA ALA A 202 5.25 21.64 -16.63
C ALA A 202 3.81 22.08 -16.33
N TYR A 203 3.12 21.40 -15.42
CA TYR A 203 1.70 21.67 -15.10
C TYR A 203 1.50 22.99 -14.35
N HIS A 204 0.29 23.54 -14.43
CA HIS A 204 -0.09 24.73 -13.66
C HIS A 204 -0.68 24.39 -12.30
N THR A 205 -1.25 23.19 -12.15
CA THR A 205 -1.98 22.76 -10.95
C THR A 205 -1.59 21.34 -10.58
N ILE A 206 -1.62 21.03 -9.28
CA ILE A 206 -1.31 19.68 -8.78
C ILE A 206 -2.46 18.70 -9.10
N GLU A 207 -3.66 19.21 -9.34
CA GLU A 207 -4.85 18.48 -9.79
C GLU A 207 -4.67 17.91 -11.21
N SER A 208 -4.15 18.72 -12.14
CA SER A 208 -3.84 18.26 -13.50
C SER A 208 -2.72 17.21 -13.47
N LEU A 209 -1.69 17.43 -12.66
CA LEU A 209 -0.63 16.45 -12.48
C LEU A 209 -1.15 15.15 -11.88
N ALA A 210 -1.95 15.21 -10.81
CA ALA A 210 -2.55 14.04 -10.18
C ALA A 210 -3.42 13.25 -11.17
N THR A 211 -4.18 13.95 -12.02
CA THR A 211 -4.99 13.34 -13.06
C THR A 211 -4.14 12.64 -14.12
N ALA A 212 -3.01 13.23 -14.53
CA ALA A 212 -2.07 12.60 -15.45
C ALA A 212 -1.38 11.37 -14.86
N VAL A 213 -0.98 11.42 -13.58
CA VAL A 213 -0.43 10.25 -12.88
C VAL A 213 -1.47 9.14 -12.79
N ALA A 214 -2.72 9.46 -12.42
CA ALA A 214 -3.80 8.47 -12.39
C ALA A 214 -4.05 7.85 -13.76
N GLN A 215 -3.93 8.62 -14.84
CA GLN A 215 -4.04 8.10 -16.20
C GLN A 215 -2.91 7.12 -16.52
N ILE A 216 -1.65 7.42 -16.19
CA ILE A 216 -0.53 6.50 -16.39
C ILE A 216 -0.81 5.17 -15.68
N VAL A 217 -1.18 5.23 -14.40
CA VAL A 217 -1.41 4.05 -13.56
C VAL A 217 -2.56 3.17 -14.09
N THR A 218 -3.64 3.79 -14.53
CA THR A 218 -4.83 3.05 -15.00
C THR A 218 -4.73 2.60 -16.46
N MET A 219 -4.28 3.49 -17.36
CA MET A 219 -4.27 3.23 -18.80
C MET A 219 -3.02 2.46 -19.24
N ASN A 220 -1.85 2.76 -18.69
CA ASN A 220 -0.60 2.11 -19.11
C ASN A 220 -0.32 0.83 -18.32
N TYR A 221 -0.71 0.79 -17.04
CA TYR A 221 -0.49 -0.36 -16.15
C TYR A 221 -1.77 -1.15 -15.84
N GLY A 222 -2.91 -0.79 -16.42
CA GLY A 222 -4.13 -1.59 -16.43
C GLY A 222 -4.91 -1.63 -15.11
N HIS A 223 -4.54 -0.83 -14.11
CA HIS A 223 -5.29 -0.77 -12.85
C HIS A 223 -6.71 -0.24 -13.06
N THR A 224 -7.69 -0.86 -12.41
CA THR A 224 -9.11 -0.48 -12.49
C THR A 224 -9.38 0.90 -11.90
N PHE A 225 -8.69 1.23 -10.80
CA PHE A 225 -8.72 2.54 -10.16
C PHE A 225 -7.35 2.90 -9.61
N ALA A 226 -7.08 4.20 -9.54
CA ALA A 226 -5.90 4.75 -8.87
C ALA A 226 -6.32 5.90 -7.96
N LYS A 227 -5.88 5.84 -6.70
CA LYS A 227 -5.94 6.95 -5.76
C LYS A 227 -4.57 7.62 -5.72
N ILE A 228 -4.51 8.88 -6.14
CA ILE A 228 -3.29 9.67 -6.23
C ILE A 228 -3.37 10.83 -5.25
N ARG A 229 -2.37 10.95 -4.39
CA ARG A 229 -2.18 12.11 -3.52
C ARG A 229 -0.91 12.83 -3.92
N ILE A 230 -0.96 14.15 -4.10
CA ILE A 230 0.21 14.98 -4.41
C ILE A 230 0.32 16.09 -3.38
N GLU A 231 1.46 16.14 -2.71
CA GLU A 231 1.86 17.22 -1.83
C GLU A 231 2.80 18.19 -2.55
N LYS A 232 2.57 19.49 -2.32
CA LYS A 232 3.43 20.59 -2.73
C LYS A 232 3.88 21.37 -1.48
N PRO A 233 5.02 20.99 -0.88
CA PRO A 233 5.54 21.63 0.33
C PRO A 233 5.85 23.12 0.15
N SER A 234 6.28 23.52 -1.05
CA SER A 234 6.67 24.90 -1.36
C SER A 234 5.51 25.89 -1.48
N ALA A 235 4.26 25.42 -1.47
CA ALA A 235 3.11 26.27 -1.79
C ALA A 235 2.81 27.32 -0.71
N ILE A 236 2.87 26.93 0.57
CA ILE A 236 2.49 27.78 1.71
C ILE A 236 3.49 27.54 2.83
N ALA A 237 4.31 28.54 3.14
CA ALA A 237 5.44 28.40 4.07
C ALA A 237 5.04 28.06 5.52
N SER A 238 3.81 28.37 5.94
CA SER A 238 3.33 28.19 7.31
C SER A 238 2.75 26.81 7.61
N ILE A 239 2.71 25.91 6.61
CA ILE A 239 2.22 24.53 6.77
C ILE A 239 3.23 23.56 6.16
N GLU A 240 3.16 22.28 6.54
CA GLU A 240 4.08 21.26 6.02
C GLU A 240 3.93 21.07 4.50
N ALA A 241 2.70 20.96 4.01
CA ALA A 241 2.39 20.95 2.58
C ALA A 241 0.92 21.26 2.31
N ALA A 242 0.65 21.90 1.16
CA ALA A 242 -0.67 21.83 0.53
C ALA A 242 -0.76 20.53 -0.28
N ALA A 243 -1.92 19.87 -0.28
CA ALA A 243 -2.09 18.58 -0.94
C ALA A 243 -3.42 18.44 -1.66
N VAL A 244 -3.44 17.65 -2.74
CA VAL A 244 -4.67 17.16 -3.38
C VAL A 244 -4.69 15.65 -3.36
N GLU A 245 -5.87 15.07 -3.22
CA GLU A 245 -6.09 13.63 -3.34
C GLU A 245 -7.26 13.39 -4.29
N ILE A 246 -7.03 12.56 -5.31
CA ILE A 246 -8.05 12.19 -6.29
C ILE A 246 -8.11 10.67 -6.43
N THR A 247 -9.29 10.15 -6.72
CA THR A 247 -9.48 8.76 -7.17
C THR A 247 -10.06 8.77 -8.57
N ARG A 248 -9.46 8.02 -9.51
CA ARG A 248 -9.95 7.88 -10.88
C ARG A 248 -9.98 6.42 -11.28
N SER A 249 -11.06 6.02 -11.95
CA SER A 249 -11.16 4.72 -12.60
C SER A 249 -10.53 4.75 -13.99
N LYS A 250 -10.23 3.58 -14.54
CA LYS A 250 -9.89 3.42 -15.95
C LYS A 250 -11.00 3.98 -16.86
N THR A 251 -12.26 3.68 -16.52
CA THR A 251 -13.45 4.17 -17.25
C THR A 251 -13.57 5.70 -17.27
N PHE A 252 -13.04 6.41 -16.27
CA PHE A 252 -13.00 7.87 -16.28
C PHE A 252 -12.17 8.42 -17.44
N PHE A 253 -11.11 7.72 -17.84
CA PHE A 253 -10.24 8.13 -18.94
C PHE A 253 -10.72 7.59 -20.30
N GLU A 254 -11.37 6.43 -20.33
CA GLU A 254 -11.96 5.87 -21.55
C GLU A 254 -13.15 6.70 -22.05
N ASN A 255 -13.98 7.21 -21.13
CA ASN A 255 -15.23 7.90 -21.46
C ASN A 255 -15.10 9.41 -21.69
N LYS A 256 -13.88 9.94 -21.82
CA LYS A 256 -13.68 11.39 -22.01
C LYS A 256 -12.70 11.72 -23.12
N ASP A 257 -13.12 12.65 -23.99
CA ASP A 257 -12.28 13.48 -24.88
C ASP A 257 -11.24 14.36 -24.13
N PHE A 258 -10.94 14.07 -22.86
CA PHE A 258 -10.12 14.89 -21.96
C PHE A 258 -8.66 15.04 -22.43
N TRP A 259 -8.20 14.25 -23.41
CA TRP A 259 -6.78 14.07 -23.74
C TRP A 259 -6.36 14.54 -25.13
N LYS A 260 -7.16 15.33 -25.83
CA LYS A 260 -6.61 16.12 -26.96
C LYS A 260 -5.59 17.19 -26.52
N VAL A 261 -5.24 17.28 -25.24
CA VAL A 261 -4.38 18.33 -24.69
C VAL A 261 -3.07 17.76 -24.15
N LYS A 262 -2.02 17.98 -24.96
CA LYS A 262 -0.57 17.94 -24.68
C LYS A 262 0.00 16.60 -24.22
N LEU A 263 0.20 15.71 -25.20
CA LEU A 263 1.47 14.97 -25.24
C LEU A 263 2.61 16.01 -25.34
N PRO A 264 3.72 15.81 -24.61
CA PRO A 264 4.86 16.72 -24.65
C PRO A 264 5.44 16.87 -26.06
#